data_AF-D7WCY2-F1
#
_entry.id   AF-D7WCY2-F1
#
_cell.length_a   1.000
_cell.length_b   1.000
_cell.length_c   1.000
_cell.angle_alpha   90.00
_cell.angle_beta   90.00
_cell.angle_gamma   90.00
#
_symmetry.space_group_name_H-M   'P 1'
#
loop_
_entity.id
_entity.type
_entity.pdbx_description
1 polymer ?
#
loop_
_entity_poly.entity_id
_entity_poly.type
_entity_poly.pdbx_seq_one_letter_code
_entity_poly.pdbx_strand_id
1 'polypeptide(L)'
;MPKQNSGGAGWFTSGVTWGIAGGIALGALVVAPAMAPIANNSFNNIGGSSTPEGEQKDKGRADNREANAANALLAQSSTRIVDGTLTGRPYLIIRTPDANDDDVSTTSWLAEMAGGTKAGQITLTDKFLSQDGADELRSIIANTLPAGAQLSVDNQAPGIHAGESLGAALMFDQATGAPLATVEDRAMVLQTLREAGFLEYEDGTITPAQGIIVATGEAEGGNEFASNVLADLARGLDSRGDSVVLAGRRGAAEDKGPIAVVRDAPKANENISTVDSLESETGRISAVLALAEQINGGSGSYGSADNAQAPAPERG
;
A
#
# COMPACT_ATOMS: atom_id res chain seq x y z
N MET A 1 -52.75 42.02 -8.88
CA MET A 1 -53.88 41.31 -8.24
C MET A 1 -54.84 40.86 -9.33
N PRO A 2 -55.50 39.68 -9.26
CA PRO A 2 -55.36 38.54 -8.34
C PRO A 2 -55.09 37.23 -9.16
N LYS A 3 -55.03 35.97 -8.69
CA LYS A 3 -55.44 35.23 -7.50
C LYS A 3 -54.43 34.10 -7.23
N GLN A 4 -54.20 33.85 -5.93
CA GLN A 4 -53.62 32.64 -5.36
C GLN A 4 -54.38 31.37 -5.78
N ASN A 5 -53.70 30.23 -5.80
CA ASN A 5 -54.27 29.00 -5.24
C ASN A 5 -53.21 28.17 -4.51
N SER A 6 -53.64 27.72 -3.34
CA SER A 6 -52.98 26.99 -2.27
C SER A 6 -53.11 25.48 -2.39
N GLY A 7 -52.25 24.75 -1.67
CA GLY A 7 -52.50 23.39 -1.16
C GLY A 7 -51.72 22.31 -1.93
N GLY A 8 -51.03 21.36 -1.29
CA GLY A 8 -50.94 21.03 0.12
C GLY A 8 -49.85 19.97 0.36
N ALA A 9 -49.47 19.84 1.63
CA ALA A 9 -48.51 18.87 2.13
C ALA A 9 -49.06 17.44 2.11
N GLY A 10 -48.19 16.46 1.86
CA GLY A 10 -48.47 15.04 2.05
C GLY A 10 -47.23 14.34 2.61
N TRP A 11 -47.25 14.09 3.92
CA TRP A 11 -46.32 13.18 4.60
C TRP A 11 -46.80 11.75 4.41
N PHE A 12 -45.91 10.86 3.94
CA PHE A 12 -46.13 9.41 4.04
C PHE A 12 -45.28 8.87 5.17
N THR A 13 -45.94 8.60 6.28
CA THR A 13 -45.48 7.69 7.33
C THR A 13 -46.10 6.33 7.01
N SER A 14 -45.29 5.28 7.00
CA SER A 14 -45.78 3.90 7.04
C SER A 14 -44.73 3.08 7.77
N GLY A 15 -44.94 2.94 9.07
CA GLY A 15 -44.30 1.89 9.84
C GLY A 15 -45.01 0.57 9.59
N VAL A 16 -44.23 -0.52 9.59
CA VAL A 16 -44.73 -1.85 9.93
C VAL A 16 -43.74 -2.48 10.90
N THR A 17 -44.34 -3.12 11.89
CA THR A 17 -43.81 -3.46 13.19
C THR A 17 -43.87 -4.98 13.39
N TRP A 18 -42.79 -5.54 13.95
CA TRP A 18 -42.66 -6.76 14.80
C TRP A 18 -42.57 -8.16 14.18
N GLY A 19 -41.60 -8.93 14.72
CA GLY A 19 -41.48 -10.39 14.61
C GLY A 19 -40.31 -10.96 15.41
N ILE A 20 -40.60 -11.52 16.58
CA ILE A 20 -39.74 -12.00 17.69
C ILE A 20 -39.04 -13.34 17.37
N ALA A 21 -37.87 -13.63 17.97
CA ALA A 21 -37.66 -14.74 18.94
C ALA A 21 -36.23 -15.32 18.98
N GLY A 22 -35.74 -15.53 20.22
CA GLY A 22 -35.10 -16.79 20.60
C GLY A 22 -33.59 -16.87 20.46
N GLY A 23 -32.89 -16.72 21.59
CA GLY A 23 -31.44 -16.85 21.68
C GLY A 23 -30.92 -18.29 21.65
N ILE A 24 -29.60 -18.40 21.54
CA ILE A 24 -28.83 -19.56 21.96
C ILE A 24 -27.62 -19.05 22.74
N ALA A 25 -27.56 -19.45 24.01
CA ALA A 25 -26.36 -19.43 24.82
C ALA A 25 -25.58 -20.73 24.56
N LEU A 26 -24.32 -20.62 24.18
CA LEU A 26 -23.29 -21.66 24.26
C LEU A 26 -22.05 -20.90 24.75
N GLY A 27 -21.46 -21.15 25.92
CA GLY A 27 -21.25 -22.41 26.62
C GLY A 27 -19.75 -22.44 26.88
N ALA A 28 -19.33 -21.97 28.05
CA ALA A 28 -17.93 -21.97 28.46
C ALA A 28 -17.42 -23.40 28.58
N LEU A 29 -16.42 -23.77 27.78
CA LEU A 29 -15.69 -25.02 27.93
C LEU A 29 -14.43 -24.76 28.75
N VAL A 30 -14.56 -24.97 30.07
CA VAL A 30 -13.42 -25.25 30.94
C VAL A 30 -13.11 -26.73 30.80
N VAL A 31 -11.99 -27.06 30.14
CA VAL A 31 -11.46 -28.42 30.12
C VAL A 31 -10.51 -28.56 31.30
N ALA A 32 -11.01 -29.13 32.40
CA ALA A 32 -10.19 -29.70 33.45
C ALA A 32 -9.94 -31.19 33.13
N PRO A 33 -8.70 -31.69 33.16
CA PRO A 33 -8.45 -33.12 33.02
C PRO A 33 -8.87 -33.86 34.30
N ALA A 34 -9.73 -34.86 34.12
CA ALA A 34 -10.15 -35.79 35.16
C ALA A 34 -8.98 -36.71 35.58
N MET A 35 -8.70 -36.77 36.88
CA MET A 35 -7.95 -37.85 37.49
C MET A 35 -8.87 -39.05 37.75
N ALA A 36 -8.46 -40.24 37.34
CA ALA A 36 -8.96 -41.50 37.87
C ALA A 36 -7.76 -42.30 38.43
N PRO A 37 -7.87 -42.86 39.65
CA PRO A 37 -6.81 -43.64 40.27
C PRO A 37 -7.11 -45.14 40.14
N ILE A 38 -6.22 -45.94 39.55
CA ILE A 38 -6.16 -47.38 39.87
C ILE A 38 -4.69 -47.84 39.86
N ALA A 39 -4.28 -48.25 41.06
CA ALA A 39 -3.07 -49.01 41.36
C ALA A 39 -3.18 -50.45 40.82
N ASN A 40 -2.06 -51.07 40.40
CA ASN A 40 -1.27 -51.96 41.29
C ASN A 40 -0.24 -52.79 40.48
N ASN A 41 1.02 -52.67 40.92
CA ASN A 41 2.13 -53.63 40.92
C ASN A 41 2.61 -54.35 39.64
N SER A 42 3.86 -54.09 39.25
CA SER A 42 4.96 -55.01 39.62
C SER A 42 6.35 -54.39 39.38
N PHE A 43 7.29 -54.76 40.24
CA PHE A 43 8.65 -54.25 40.39
C PHE A 43 9.60 -54.71 39.27
N ASN A 44 10.47 -53.81 38.77
CA ASN A 44 11.91 -54.09 38.58
C ASN A 44 12.73 -52.84 38.20
N ASN A 45 13.76 -52.58 39.02
CA ASN A 45 15.04 -51.89 38.78
C ASN A 45 15.14 -50.43 38.26
N ILE A 46 15.38 -49.56 39.24
CA ILE A 46 16.42 -48.51 39.37
C ILE A 46 17.33 -48.23 38.16
N GLY A 47 17.41 -46.94 37.77
CA GLY A 47 18.68 -46.27 37.43
C GLY A 47 18.66 -45.32 36.22
N GLY A 48 18.65 -44.01 36.48
CA GLY A 48 19.37 -43.04 35.63
C GLY A 48 18.56 -42.15 34.67
N SER A 49 18.53 -40.87 35.03
CA SER A 49 18.46 -39.68 34.15
C SER A 49 17.32 -39.55 33.14
N SER A 50 16.29 -38.81 33.54
CA SER A 50 15.43 -38.05 32.64
C SER A 50 16.26 -36.96 31.96
N THR A 51 16.52 -37.08 30.66
CA THR A 51 17.00 -35.98 29.82
C THR A 51 15.80 -35.07 29.50
N PRO A 52 15.84 -33.77 29.84
CA PRO A 52 14.78 -32.81 29.47
C PRO A 52 14.98 -32.33 28.01
N GLU A 53 15.07 -33.23 27.04
CA GLU A 53 15.31 -32.89 25.62
C GLU A 53 14.09 -33.17 24.71
N GLY A 54 13.03 -33.79 25.24
CA GLY A 54 11.78 -34.07 24.51
C GLY A 54 10.74 -32.95 24.58
N GLU A 55 10.63 -32.26 25.72
CA GLU A 55 9.54 -31.29 25.95
C GLU A 55 9.76 -29.93 25.26
N GLN A 56 11.00 -29.54 24.99
CA GLN A 56 11.31 -28.30 24.25
C GLN A 56 11.14 -28.44 22.74
N LYS A 57 11.33 -29.65 22.17
CA LYS A 57 11.10 -29.89 20.74
C LYS A 57 9.61 -29.99 20.38
N ASP A 58 8.76 -30.39 21.32
CA ASP A 58 7.31 -30.43 21.10
C ASP A 58 6.64 -29.07 21.33
N LYS A 59 7.08 -28.27 22.31
CA LYS A 59 6.59 -26.89 22.48
C LYS A 59 6.94 -26.01 21.28
N GLY A 60 8.18 -26.03 20.79
CA GLY A 60 8.56 -25.27 19.59
C GLY A 60 7.85 -25.72 18.31
N ARG A 61 7.34 -26.95 18.24
CA ARG A 61 6.52 -27.44 17.12
C ARG A 61 5.05 -27.11 17.28
N ALA A 62 4.52 -27.12 18.50
CA ALA A 62 3.15 -26.70 18.79
C ALA A 62 2.99 -25.19 18.58
N ASP A 63 3.92 -24.38 19.12
CA ASP A 63 3.95 -22.93 18.97
C ASP A 63 4.11 -22.53 17.49
N ASN A 64 4.97 -23.21 16.73
CA ASN A 64 5.10 -22.95 15.29
C ASN A 64 3.86 -23.39 14.49
N ARG A 65 3.17 -24.47 14.87
CA ARG A 65 1.93 -24.88 14.18
C ARG A 65 0.80 -23.91 14.45
N GLU A 66 0.69 -23.42 15.69
CA GLU A 66 -0.31 -22.44 16.09
C GLU A 66 -0.06 -21.08 15.44
N ALA A 67 1.20 -20.63 15.40
CA ALA A 67 1.61 -19.42 14.67
C ALA A 67 1.36 -19.56 13.16
N ASN A 68 1.71 -20.70 12.55
CA ASN A 68 1.44 -20.94 11.12
C ASN A 68 -0.06 -21.02 10.81
N ALA A 69 -0.87 -21.60 11.69
CA ALA A 69 -2.32 -21.64 11.55
C ALA A 69 -2.94 -20.24 11.70
N ALA A 70 -2.48 -19.46 12.68
CA ALA A 70 -2.89 -18.07 12.86
C ALA A 70 -2.51 -17.21 11.64
N ASN A 71 -1.27 -17.33 11.15
CA ASN A 71 -0.81 -16.64 9.94
C ASN A 71 -1.62 -17.07 8.70
N ALA A 72 -1.97 -18.35 8.57
CA ALA A 72 -2.79 -18.83 7.46
C ALA A 72 -4.24 -18.33 7.55
N LEU A 73 -4.81 -18.16 8.75
CA LEU A 73 -6.15 -17.59 8.96
C LEU A 73 -6.16 -16.08 8.70
N LEU A 74 -5.12 -15.37 9.10
CA LEU A 74 -4.91 -13.95 8.81
C LEU A 74 -4.75 -13.75 7.30
N ALA A 75 -3.84 -14.48 6.65
CA ALA A 75 -3.65 -14.44 5.20
C ALA A 75 -4.95 -14.77 4.41
N GLN A 76 -5.74 -15.76 4.84
CA GLN A 76 -7.04 -16.07 4.23
C GLN A 76 -8.11 -14.99 4.45
N SER A 77 -8.01 -14.21 5.51
CA SER A 77 -8.94 -13.11 5.79
C SER A 77 -8.53 -11.88 5.00
N SER A 78 -7.23 -11.57 4.97
CA SER A 78 -6.62 -10.46 4.23
C SER A 78 -6.80 -10.59 2.72
N THR A 79 -6.61 -11.79 2.18
CA THR A 79 -6.87 -12.07 0.75
C THR A 79 -8.33 -11.87 0.39
N ARG A 80 -9.28 -12.33 1.21
CA ARG A 80 -10.72 -12.10 0.96
C ARG A 80 -11.11 -10.62 1.00
N ILE A 81 -10.40 -9.79 1.77
CA ILE A 81 -10.66 -8.36 1.85
C ILE A 81 -10.30 -7.68 0.53
N VAL A 82 -9.13 -8.00 -0.04
CA VAL A 82 -8.63 -7.38 -1.27
C VAL A 82 -9.08 -8.11 -2.55
N ASP A 83 -9.62 -9.32 -2.45
CA ASP A 83 -9.99 -10.14 -3.60
C ASP A 83 -10.86 -9.38 -4.60
N GLY A 84 -10.44 -9.42 -5.87
CA GLY A 84 -11.14 -8.81 -6.99
C GLY A 84 -11.05 -7.28 -7.10
N THR A 85 -10.47 -6.56 -6.12
CA THR A 85 -10.46 -5.09 -6.14
C THR A 85 -9.55 -4.50 -7.23
N LEU A 86 -8.54 -5.25 -7.70
CA LEU A 86 -7.60 -4.85 -8.76
C LEU A 86 -7.71 -5.72 -10.01
N THR A 87 -8.81 -6.44 -10.21
CA THR A 87 -8.97 -7.39 -11.34
C THR A 87 -8.55 -6.79 -12.68
N GLY A 88 -7.48 -7.35 -13.26
CA GLY A 88 -6.95 -7.00 -14.58
C GLY A 88 -6.27 -5.62 -14.64
N ARG A 89 -6.03 -4.98 -13.50
CA ARG A 89 -5.40 -3.66 -13.42
C ARG A 89 -3.87 -3.83 -13.32
N PRO A 90 -3.07 -3.36 -14.30
CA PRO A 90 -1.63 -3.37 -14.18
C PRO A 90 -1.17 -2.34 -13.15
N TYR A 91 -0.30 -2.72 -12.23
CA TYR A 91 0.23 -1.85 -11.18
C TYR A 91 1.76 -1.93 -11.12
N LEU A 92 2.40 -0.83 -10.76
CA LEU A 92 3.85 -0.77 -10.59
C LEU A 92 4.19 -0.32 -9.17
N ILE A 93 5.27 -0.85 -8.61
CA ILE A 93 5.81 -0.39 -7.32
C ILE A 93 7.09 0.38 -7.57
N ILE A 94 7.14 1.63 -7.10
CA ILE A 94 8.38 2.40 -6.96
C ILE A 94 8.75 2.34 -5.49
N ARG A 95 9.98 1.94 -5.15
CA ARG A 95 10.43 1.90 -3.75
C ARG A 95 11.64 2.79 -3.53
N THR A 96 11.75 3.36 -2.35
CA THR A 96 12.98 4.05 -1.91
C THR A 96 14.04 3.05 -1.44
N PRO A 97 15.32 3.48 -1.29
CA PRO A 97 16.39 2.62 -0.78
C PRO A 97 16.12 2.08 0.63
N ASP A 98 15.46 2.89 1.47
CA ASP A 98 15.14 2.57 2.87
C ASP A 98 13.82 1.80 3.05
N ALA A 99 13.05 1.60 1.98
CA ALA A 99 11.85 0.78 2.04
C ALA A 99 12.21 -0.66 2.44
N ASN A 100 11.44 -1.26 3.33
CA ASN A 100 11.70 -2.63 3.77
C ASN A 100 11.27 -3.67 2.71
N ASP A 101 12.12 -4.66 2.46
CA ASP A 101 11.88 -5.70 1.44
C ASP A 101 10.62 -6.53 1.71
N ASP A 102 10.36 -6.90 2.97
CA ASP A 102 9.20 -7.71 3.34
C ASP A 102 7.91 -6.91 3.18
N ASP A 103 7.92 -5.63 3.52
CA ASP A 103 6.77 -4.75 3.36
C ASP A 103 6.40 -4.56 1.88
N VAL A 104 7.40 -4.32 1.02
CA VAL A 104 7.21 -4.18 -0.43
C VAL A 104 6.76 -5.49 -1.07
N SER A 105 7.42 -6.61 -0.75
CA SER A 105 7.08 -7.92 -1.34
C SER A 105 5.70 -8.41 -0.90
N THR A 106 5.33 -8.22 0.37
CA THR A 106 3.99 -8.58 0.87
C THR A 106 2.91 -7.69 0.27
N THR A 107 3.17 -6.39 0.09
CA THR A 107 2.23 -5.47 -0.58
C THR A 107 2.04 -5.88 -2.05
N SER A 108 3.13 -6.21 -2.75
CA SER A 108 3.04 -6.74 -4.13
C SER A 108 2.23 -8.03 -4.18
N TRP A 109 2.47 -8.96 -3.27
CA TRP A 109 1.72 -10.21 -3.23
C TRP A 109 0.23 -9.98 -2.96
N LEU A 110 -0.13 -9.08 -2.04
CA LEU A 110 -1.53 -8.71 -1.79
C LEU A 110 -2.19 -8.07 -3.02
N ALA A 111 -1.47 -7.23 -3.77
CA ALA A 111 -1.98 -6.63 -5.01
C ALA A 111 -2.23 -7.68 -6.10
N GLU A 112 -1.37 -8.70 -6.22
CA GLU A 112 -1.62 -9.84 -7.11
C GLU A 112 -2.83 -10.67 -6.65
N MET A 113 -2.97 -10.91 -5.34
CA MET A 113 -4.13 -11.59 -4.76
C MET A 113 -5.43 -10.80 -4.94
N ALA A 114 -5.36 -9.47 -5.08
CA ALA A 114 -6.47 -8.61 -5.44
C ALA A 114 -6.86 -8.69 -6.93
N GLY A 115 -6.14 -9.48 -7.74
CA GLY A 115 -6.32 -9.62 -9.17
C GLY A 115 -5.51 -8.61 -10.02
N GLY A 116 -4.61 -7.86 -9.39
CA GLY A 116 -3.71 -6.94 -10.07
C GLY A 116 -2.65 -7.66 -10.90
N THR A 117 -2.20 -7.02 -11.98
CA THR A 117 -1.11 -7.53 -12.82
C THR A 117 0.16 -6.73 -12.53
N LYS A 118 1.24 -7.39 -12.11
CA LYS A 118 2.49 -6.68 -11.84
C LYS A 118 3.08 -6.12 -13.14
N ALA A 119 3.14 -4.80 -13.22
CA ALA A 119 3.70 -4.04 -14.34
C ALA A 119 5.19 -3.71 -14.16
N GLY A 120 5.78 -4.10 -13.03
CA GLY A 120 7.20 -3.94 -12.75
C GLY A 120 7.46 -3.48 -11.32
N GLN A 121 8.75 -3.36 -10.99
CA GLN A 121 9.21 -2.71 -9.77
C GLN A 121 10.46 -1.90 -10.08
N ILE A 122 10.50 -0.67 -9.57
CA ILE A 122 11.63 0.25 -9.72
C ILE A 122 12.11 0.62 -8.33
N THR A 123 13.42 0.54 -8.10
CA THR A 123 14.07 1.03 -6.89
C THR A 123 14.71 2.38 -7.18
N LEU A 124 14.34 3.42 -6.45
CA LEU A 124 15.06 4.69 -6.43
C LEU A 124 16.37 4.49 -5.68
N THR A 125 17.45 5.13 -6.12
CA THR A 125 18.74 5.10 -5.41
C THR A 125 18.86 6.26 -4.43
N ASP A 126 19.83 6.21 -3.52
CA ASP A 126 20.14 7.35 -2.63
C ASP A 126 20.46 8.63 -3.42
N LYS A 127 21.05 8.49 -4.62
CA LYS A 127 21.36 9.61 -5.52
C LYS A 127 20.09 10.33 -5.99
N PHE A 128 18.98 9.60 -6.18
CA PHE A 128 17.69 10.20 -6.54
C PHE A 128 17.16 11.12 -5.44
N LEU A 129 17.40 10.76 -4.18
CA LEU A 129 16.90 11.45 -3.00
C LEU A 129 17.91 12.45 -2.41
N SER A 130 19.09 12.61 -3.02
CA SER A 130 20.16 13.46 -2.50
C SER A 130 20.18 14.85 -3.16
N GLN A 131 20.64 15.85 -2.40
CA GLN A 131 20.84 17.21 -2.91
C GLN A 131 21.89 17.23 -4.03
N ASP A 132 22.95 16.43 -3.88
CA ASP A 132 24.05 16.35 -4.85
C ASP A 132 23.58 15.80 -6.21
N GLY A 133 22.59 14.90 -6.22
CA GLY A 133 22.03 14.33 -7.45
C GLY A 133 20.98 15.21 -8.13
N ALA A 134 20.45 16.22 -7.46
CA ALA A 134 19.27 16.96 -7.89
C ALA A 134 19.43 17.70 -9.23
N ASP A 135 20.56 18.38 -9.43
CA ASP A 135 20.82 19.13 -10.67
C ASP A 135 21.07 18.18 -11.86
N GLU A 136 21.77 17.08 -11.64
CA GLU A 136 22.01 16.07 -12.66
C GLU A 136 20.70 15.37 -13.05
N LEU A 137 19.87 15.00 -12.07
CA LEU A 137 18.55 14.41 -12.28
C LEU A 137 17.69 15.31 -13.17
N ARG A 138 17.60 16.60 -12.81
CA ARG A 138 16.85 17.60 -13.59
C ARG A 138 17.37 17.74 -15.01
N SER A 139 18.69 17.76 -15.19
CA SER A 139 19.33 17.84 -16.51
C SER A 139 18.98 16.62 -17.37
N ILE A 140 19.06 15.41 -16.82
CA ILE A 140 18.72 14.19 -17.55
C ILE A 140 17.25 14.21 -17.95
N ILE A 141 16.35 14.47 -17.01
CA ILE A 141 14.90 14.52 -17.27
C ILE A 141 14.55 15.50 -18.39
N ALA A 142 15.16 16.70 -18.38
CA ALA A 142 14.92 17.71 -19.41
C ALA A 142 15.36 17.25 -20.81
N ASN A 143 16.32 16.32 -20.90
CA ASN A 143 16.88 15.83 -22.16
C ASN A 143 16.32 14.46 -22.59
N THR A 144 15.63 13.74 -21.71
CA THR A 144 15.10 12.39 -21.98
C THR A 144 13.58 12.31 -21.91
N LEU A 145 12.87 13.43 -21.92
CA LEU A 145 11.42 13.47 -21.79
C LEU A 145 10.73 12.73 -22.97
N PRO A 146 9.72 11.87 -22.72
CA PRO A 146 8.97 11.22 -23.80
C PRO A 146 8.37 12.20 -24.79
N ALA A 147 8.20 11.76 -26.05
CA ALA A 147 7.61 12.59 -27.08
C ALA A 147 6.18 13.04 -26.69
N GLY A 148 5.92 14.34 -26.76
CA GLY A 148 4.61 14.90 -26.44
C GLY A 148 4.34 15.06 -24.93
N ALA A 149 5.25 14.66 -24.05
CA ALA A 149 5.19 15.04 -22.64
C ALA A 149 5.72 16.48 -22.44
N GLN A 150 5.24 17.14 -21.39
CA GLN A 150 5.69 18.48 -20.99
C GLN A 150 5.98 18.47 -19.50
N LEU A 151 6.96 19.24 -19.06
CA LEU A 151 7.22 19.47 -17.64
C LEU A 151 6.56 20.77 -17.18
N SER A 152 6.21 20.82 -15.90
CA SER A 152 5.65 22.02 -15.27
C SER A 152 6.64 23.18 -15.36
N VAL A 153 6.17 24.33 -15.85
CA VAL A 153 6.98 25.57 -15.94
C VAL A 153 6.99 26.34 -14.62
N ASP A 154 5.88 26.29 -13.89
CA ASP A 154 5.66 27.04 -12.64
C ASP A 154 6.28 26.36 -11.42
N ASN A 155 6.58 25.06 -11.51
CA ASN A 155 7.22 24.28 -10.45
C ASN A 155 8.34 23.42 -11.04
N GLN A 156 9.58 23.80 -10.72
CA GLN A 156 10.80 23.19 -11.24
C GLN A 156 11.55 22.37 -10.19
N ALA A 157 10.84 21.97 -9.12
CA ALA A 157 11.42 21.07 -8.12
C ALA A 157 11.84 19.75 -8.80
N PRO A 158 13.05 19.23 -8.50
CA PRO A 158 13.56 17.99 -9.11
C PRO A 158 12.61 16.81 -8.95
N GLY A 159 11.98 16.67 -7.78
CA GLY A 159 10.98 15.63 -7.52
C GLY A 159 9.77 15.73 -8.45
N ILE A 160 9.24 16.94 -8.67
CA ILE A 160 8.08 17.17 -9.55
C ILE A 160 8.42 16.76 -10.98
N HIS A 161 9.51 17.29 -11.53
CA HIS A 161 9.90 16.97 -12.91
C HIS A 161 10.23 15.48 -13.09
N ALA A 162 10.82 14.85 -12.07
CA ALA A 162 11.06 13.41 -12.09
C ALA A 162 9.75 12.63 -12.09
N GLY A 163 8.78 13.03 -11.27
CA GLY A 163 7.45 12.42 -11.22
C GLY A 163 6.68 12.60 -12.52
N GLU A 164 6.75 13.79 -13.12
CA GLU A 164 6.10 14.05 -14.41
C GLU A 164 6.71 13.23 -15.55
N SER A 165 8.05 13.12 -15.58
CA SER A 165 8.76 12.33 -16.59
C SER A 165 8.49 10.84 -16.43
N LEU A 166 8.58 10.33 -15.20
CA LEU A 166 8.28 8.92 -14.90
C LEU A 166 6.80 8.62 -15.11
N GLY A 167 5.89 9.53 -14.76
CA GLY A 167 4.45 9.37 -14.99
C GLY A 167 4.14 9.28 -16.49
N ALA A 168 4.72 10.17 -17.29
CA ALA A 168 4.62 10.11 -18.74
C ALA A 168 5.21 8.82 -19.34
N ALA A 169 6.30 8.30 -18.76
CA ALA A 169 6.92 7.07 -19.24
C ALA A 169 6.14 5.80 -18.83
N LEU A 170 5.54 5.79 -17.63
CA LEU A 170 5.06 4.58 -16.96
C LEU A 170 3.55 4.41 -16.95
N MET A 171 2.75 5.46 -17.18
CA MET A 171 1.30 5.39 -16.94
C MET A 171 0.47 5.32 -18.23
N PHE A 172 -0.78 4.90 -18.08
CA PHE A 172 -1.81 5.04 -19.11
C PHE A 172 -2.47 6.42 -19.04
N ASP A 173 -2.88 6.92 -20.20
CA ASP A 173 -3.78 8.06 -20.30
C ASP A 173 -5.20 7.61 -19.95
N GLN A 174 -5.81 8.24 -18.95
CA GLN A 174 -7.14 7.89 -18.44
C GLN A 174 -8.25 8.14 -19.47
N ALA A 175 -8.08 9.11 -20.38
CA ALA A 175 -9.10 9.48 -21.35
C ALA A 175 -9.14 8.53 -22.56
N THR A 176 -7.99 8.01 -22.97
CA THR A 176 -7.83 7.17 -24.16
C THR A 176 -7.60 5.70 -23.84
N GLY A 177 -7.16 5.38 -22.62
CA GLY A 177 -6.75 4.03 -22.21
C GLY A 177 -5.46 3.54 -22.87
N ALA A 178 -4.72 4.42 -23.55
CA ALA A 178 -3.45 4.10 -24.21
C ALA A 178 -2.26 4.45 -23.31
N PRO A 179 -1.11 3.75 -23.42
CA PRO A 179 0.11 4.17 -22.75
C PRO A 179 0.51 5.61 -23.14
N LEU A 180 0.94 6.42 -22.17
CA LEU A 180 1.39 7.81 -22.40
C LEU A 180 2.68 7.88 -23.23
N ALA A 181 3.52 6.85 -23.13
CA ALA A 181 4.77 6.74 -23.89
C ALA A 181 4.83 5.47 -24.72
N THR A 182 5.55 5.57 -25.85
CA THR A 182 5.93 4.42 -26.66
C THR A 182 6.83 3.47 -25.86
N VAL A 183 7.02 2.24 -26.36
CA VAL A 183 7.93 1.28 -25.71
C VAL A 183 9.36 1.82 -25.74
N GLU A 184 9.75 2.42 -26.86
CA GLU A 184 11.06 3.00 -27.11
C GLU A 184 11.33 4.21 -26.19
N ASP A 185 10.38 5.13 -26.07
CA ASP A 185 10.54 6.32 -25.21
C ASP A 185 10.61 5.93 -23.73
N ARG A 186 9.75 5.00 -23.28
CA ARG A 186 9.81 4.47 -21.90
C ARG A 186 11.15 3.81 -21.62
N ALA A 187 11.64 2.97 -22.55
CA ALA A 187 12.93 2.32 -22.40
C ALA A 187 14.07 3.34 -22.33
N MET A 188 14.04 4.38 -23.17
CA MET A 188 15.03 5.45 -23.18
C MET A 188 15.09 6.18 -21.83
N VAL A 189 13.95 6.66 -21.31
CA VAL A 189 13.87 7.33 -19.99
C VAL A 189 14.47 6.46 -18.89
N LEU A 190 14.00 5.21 -18.80
CA LEU A 190 14.41 4.31 -17.72
C LEU A 190 15.88 3.90 -17.85
N GLN A 191 16.38 3.66 -19.06
CA GLN A 191 17.78 3.30 -19.28
C GLN A 191 18.71 4.47 -18.94
N THR A 192 18.40 5.69 -19.37
CA THR A 192 19.26 6.85 -19.05
C THR A 192 19.29 7.13 -17.55
N LEU A 193 18.15 7.06 -16.86
CA LEU A 193 18.11 7.24 -15.41
C LEU A 193 18.88 6.13 -14.68
N ARG A 194 18.80 4.87 -15.15
CA ARG A 194 19.58 3.77 -14.59
C ARG A 194 21.08 3.91 -14.84
N GLU A 195 21.49 4.27 -16.05
CA GLU A 195 22.90 4.49 -16.41
C GLU A 195 23.53 5.64 -15.61
N ALA A 196 22.74 6.66 -15.31
CA ALA A 196 23.14 7.76 -14.44
C ALA A 196 23.06 7.42 -12.94
N GLY A 197 22.62 6.21 -12.57
CA GLY A 197 22.60 5.71 -11.20
C GLY A 197 21.45 6.25 -10.34
N PHE A 198 20.35 6.69 -10.95
CA PHE A 198 19.17 7.20 -10.25
C PHE A 198 18.13 6.12 -9.94
N LEU A 199 18.08 5.06 -10.74
CA LEU A 199 17.09 3.99 -10.64
C LEU A 199 17.75 2.62 -10.82
N GLU A 200 17.15 1.60 -10.24
CA GLU A 200 17.42 0.20 -10.49
C GLU A 200 16.12 -0.54 -10.84
N TYR A 201 16.19 -1.44 -11.82
CA TYR A 201 15.08 -2.31 -12.21
C TYR A 201 15.60 -3.47 -13.06
N GLU A 202 14.81 -4.54 -13.12
CA GLU A 202 15.11 -5.71 -13.96
C GLU A 202 14.74 -5.46 -15.43
N ASP A 203 15.66 -5.79 -16.34
CA ASP A 203 15.45 -5.62 -17.78
C ASP A 203 14.21 -6.36 -18.29
N GLY A 204 13.43 -5.70 -19.15
CA GLY A 204 12.24 -6.29 -19.78
C GLY A 204 11.05 -6.51 -18.84
N THR A 205 11.11 -6.05 -17.59
CA THR A 205 10.01 -6.23 -16.62
C THR A 205 9.05 -5.05 -16.55
N ILE A 206 9.47 -3.86 -17.00
CA ILE A 206 8.69 -2.63 -16.85
C ILE A 206 7.72 -2.44 -18.02
N THR A 207 6.44 -2.45 -17.70
CA THR A 207 5.31 -2.19 -18.61
C THR A 207 4.47 -1.03 -18.08
N PRO A 208 3.60 -0.42 -18.91
CA PRO A 208 2.72 0.63 -18.44
C PRO A 208 1.79 0.14 -17.31
N ALA A 209 1.54 1.01 -16.33
CA ALA A 209 0.72 0.75 -15.16
C ALA A 209 -0.48 1.70 -15.09
N GLN A 210 -1.64 1.18 -14.68
CA GLN A 210 -2.83 1.99 -14.39
C GLN A 210 -2.77 2.64 -13.01
N GLY A 211 -1.90 2.16 -12.12
CA GLY A 211 -1.62 2.83 -10.86
C GLY A 211 -0.24 2.47 -10.32
N ILE A 212 0.30 3.37 -9.50
CA ILE A 212 1.65 3.27 -8.94
C ILE A 212 1.57 3.35 -7.42
N ILE A 213 2.21 2.41 -6.74
CA ILE A 213 2.47 2.50 -5.30
C ILE A 213 3.93 2.96 -5.13
N VAL A 214 4.11 4.12 -4.49
CA VAL A 214 5.41 4.61 -4.05
C VAL A 214 5.62 4.18 -2.60
N ALA A 215 6.46 3.18 -2.37
CA ALA A 215 6.75 2.60 -1.06
C ALA A 215 8.00 3.21 -0.43
N THR A 216 7.92 3.60 0.83
CA THR A 216 9.04 4.21 1.58
C THR A 216 9.21 3.62 2.99
N GLY A 217 10.38 3.83 3.58
CA GLY A 217 10.71 3.41 4.94
C GLY A 217 10.08 4.30 6.02
N GLU A 218 10.77 4.42 7.15
CA GLU A 218 10.33 5.24 8.30
C GLU A 218 10.74 6.70 8.20
N ALA A 219 11.50 7.08 7.17
CA ALA A 219 12.17 8.39 7.08
C ALA A 219 13.11 8.67 8.28
N GLU A 220 13.81 7.63 8.77
CA GLU A 220 14.71 7.72 9.92
C GLU A 220 15.75 8.84 9.72
N GLY A 221 15.85 9.73 10.72
CA GLY A 221 16.82 10.82 10.72
C GLY A 221 16.33 12.16 10.14
N GLY A 222 15.05 12.26 9.72
CA GLY A 222 14.43 13.55 9.41
C GLY A 222 15.06 14.26 8.20
N ASN A 223 15.42 13.50 7.16
CA ASN A 223 15.94 14.07 5.91
C ASN A 223 14.80 14.77 5.14
N GLU A 224 14.50 16.00 5.57
CA GLU A 224 13.44 16.84 5.01
C GLU A 224 13.60 17.04 3.49
N PHE A 225 14.83 17.06 2.98
CA PHE A 225 15.05 17.15 1.54
C PHE A 225 14.53 15.90 0.81
N ALA A 226 14.93 14.70 1.26
CA ALA A 226 14.46 13.44 0.67
C ALA A 226 12.94 13.29 0.78
N SER A 227 12.36 13.65 1.94
CA SER A 227 10.90 13.66 2.14
C SER A 227 10.18 14.56 1.14
N ASN A 228 10.70 15.78 0.94
CA ASN A 228 10.13 16.72 -0.04
C ASN A 228 10.29 16.22 -1.47
N VAL A 229 11.45 15.67 -1.84
CA VAL A 229 11.67 15.08 -3.18
C VAL A 229 10.69 13.94 -3.43
N LEU A 230 10.43 13.08 -2.44
CA LEU A 230 9.50 11.96 -2.60
C LEU A 230 8.03 12.40 -2.66
N ALA A 231 7.63 13.38 -1.83
CA ALA A 231 6.31 13.98 -1.91
C ALA A 231 6.08 14.66 -3.26
N ASP A 232 7.09 15.37 -3.76
CA ASP A 232 7.06 16.01 -5.08
C ASP A 232 7.09 14.99 -6.23
N LEU A 233 7.81 13.88 -6.09
CA LEU A 233 7.74 12.75 -7.03
C LEU A 233 6.30 12.23 -7.12
N ALA A 234 5.67 11.96 -5.98
CA ALA A 234 4.28 11.48 -5.94
C ALA A 234 3.34 12.47 -6.65
N ARG A 235 3.49 13.79 -6.40
CA ARG A 235 2.69 14.85 -7.07
C ARG A 235 2.94 14.91 -8.57
N GLY A 236 4.18 14.77 -9.00
CA GLY A 236 4.53 14.73 -10.41
C GLY A 236 3.90 13.52 -11.12
N LEU A 237 3.93 12.34 -10.49
CA LEU A 237 3.27 11.15 -11.00
C LEU A 237 1.75 11.34 -11.07
N ASP A 238 1.13 11.88 -10.02
CA ASP A 238 -0.32 12.08 -9.91
C ASP A 238 -0.83 12.97 -11.05
N SER A 239 -0.11 14.05 -11.35
CA SER A 239 -0.43 14.97 -12.46
C SER A 239 -0.46 14.35 -13.87
N ARG A 240 -0.01 13.08 -14.02
CA ARG A 240 0.02 12.38 -15.31
C ARG A 240 -1.00 11.25 -15.41
N GLY A 241 -1.31 10.58 -14.31
CA GLY A 241 -2.16 9.38 -14.38
C GLY A 241 -3.19 9.22 -13.28
N ASP A 242 -3.32 10.18 -12.35
CA ASP A 242 -4.36 10.26 -11.30
C ASP A 242 -4.49 9.00 -10.42
N SER A 243 -3.45 8.17 -10.32
CA SER A 243 -3.49 6.89 -9.59
C SER A 243 -2.15 6.59 -8.94
N VAL A 244 -1.82 7.39 -7.92
CA VAL A 244 -0.58 7.30 -7.15
C VAL A 244 -0.83 7.17 -5.64
N VAL A 245 -0.39 6.06 -5.05
CA VAL A 245 -0.43 5.83 -3.61
C VAL A 245 0.96 6.05 -3.04
N LEU A 246 1.14 7.01 -2.13
CA LEU A 246 2.35 7.15 -1.34
C LEU A 246 2.20 6.37 -0.03
N ALA A 247 2.87 5.23 0.07
CA ALA A 247 2.77 4.32 1.19
C ALA A 247 4.11 4.18 1.94
N GLY A 248 4.07 4.14 3.27
CA GLY A 248 5.27 4.11 4.09
C GLY A 248 5.03 3.47 5.45
N ARG A 249 6.10 3.24 6.19
CA ARG A 249 5.97 2.87 7.60
C ARG A 249 5.47 4.05 8.42
N ARG A 250 5.04 3.82 9.65
CA ARG A 250 4.42 4.86 10.51
C ARG A 250 5.21 6.18 10.56
N GLY A 251 6.54 6.10 10.72
CA GLY A 251 7.41 7.28 10.78
C GLY A 251 7.34 8.19 9.54
N ALA A 252 6.99 7.66 8.36
CA ALA A 252 6.85 8.47 7.16
C ALA A 252 5.70 9.50 7.24
N ALA A 253 4.73 9.28 8.13
CA ALA A 253 3.60 10.17 8.39
C ALA A 253 3.85 11.15 9.57
N GLU A 254 5.00 11.06 10.22
CA GLU A 254 5.42 11.89 11.36
C GLU A 254 6.59 12.81 10.96
N ASP A 255 6.94 13.80 11.79
CA ASP A 255 8.20 14.58 11.74
C ASP A 255 8.70 15.04 10.34
N LYS A 256 7.79 15.54 9.49
CA LYS A 256 8.08 15.94 8.09
C LYS A 256 8.55 14.79 7.19
N GLY A 257 8.14 13.58 7.50
CA GLY A 257 8.23 12.44 6.59
C GLY A 257 7.44 12.70 5.30
N PRO A 258 7.71 11.94 4.23
CA PRO A 258 7.13 12.19 2.92
C PRO A 258 5.59 12.13 2.91
N ILE A 259 4.98 11.27 3.73
CA ILE A 259 3.51 11.21 3.88
C ILE A 259 3.01 12.45 4.64
N ALA A 260 3.70 12.86 5.70
CA ALA A 260 3.36 14.09 6.43
C ALA A 260 3.36 15.31 5.49
N VAL A 261 4.39 15.45 4.64
CA VAL A 261 4.52 16.55 3.67
C VAL A 261 3.36 16.60 2.67
N VAL A 262 2.85 15.46 2.23
CA VAL A 262 1.66 15.38 1.36
C VAL A 262 0.40 15.78 2.14
N ARG A 263 0.21 15.23 3.33
CA ARG A 263 -0.99 15.46 4.17
C ARG A 263 -1.10 16.89 4.68
N ASP A 264 0.01 17.53 5.03
CA ASP A 264 0.04 18.87 5.65
C ASP A 264 -0.13 20.00 4.62
N ALA A 265 0.19 19.75 3.35
CA ALA A 265 0.13 20.74 2.28
C ALA A 265 -0.63 20.20 1.05
N PRO A 266 -1.93 19.88 1.19
CA PRO A 266 -2.72 19.39 0.07
C PRO A 266 -2.88 20.50 -0.98
N LYS A 267 -2.58 20.20 -2.24
CA LYS A 267 -2.81 21.14 -3.35
C LYS A 267 -4.21 20.98 -3.93
N ALA A 268 -4.74 22.06 -4.50
CA ALA A 268 -6.00 22.00 -5.22
C ALA A 268 -5.87 21.04 -6.41
N ASN A 269 -6.77 20.06 -6.49
CA ASN A 269 -6.79 18.97 -7.49
C ASN A 269 -5.69 17.90 -7.33
N GLU A 270 -5.02 17.83 -6.18
CA GLU A 270 -4.15 16.70 -5.85
C GLU A 270 -5.01 15.51 -5.40
N ASN A 271 -4.87 14.37 -6.06
CA ASN A 271 -5.67 13.17 -5.79
C ASN A 271 -4.83 12.02 -5.24
N ILE A 272 -3.69 12.31 -4.61
CA ILE A 272 -2.79 11.31 -4.03
C ILE A 272 -3.44 10.65 -2.82
N SER A 273 -3.45 9.32 -2.79
CA SER A 273 -3.72 8.56 -1.59
C SER A 273 -2.45 8.36 -0.78
N THR A 274 -2.55 8.48 0.54
CA THR A 274 -1.41 8.25 1.43
C THR A 274 -1.70 7.13 2.41
N VAL A 275 -0.77 6.21 2.61
CA VAL A 275 -0.95 5.08 3.53
C VAL A 275 0.25 4.93 4.45
N ASP A 276 0.06 5.10 5.75
CA ASP A 276 1.11 4.82 6.73
C ASP A 276 1.02 3.39 7.28
N SER A 277 1.96 3.03 8.16
CA SER A 277 1.97 1.76 8.87
C SER A 277 2.15 0.51 7.98
N LEU A 278 2.91 0.61 6.89
CA LEU A 278 3.23 -0.53 6.00
C LEU A 278 3.87 -1.73 6.71
N GLU A 279 4.49 -1.55 7.88
CA GLU A 279 5.00 -2.65 8.68
C GLU A 279 3.89 -3.56 9.25
N SER A 280 2.65 -3.05 9.29
CA SER A 280 1.46 -3.78 9.74
C SER A 280 0.71 -4.45 8.59
N GLU A 281 0.00 -5.54 8.88
CA GLU A 281 -0.85 -6.22 7.91
C GLU A 281 -1.98 -5.30 7.41
N THR A 282 -2.61 -4.54 8.31
CA THR A 282 -3.64 -3.56 7.97
C THR A 282 -3.09 -2.49 7.01
N GLY A 283 -1.90 -1.94 7.26
CA GLY A 283 -1.31 -0.93 6.39
C GLY A 283 -1.06 -1.45 4.97
N ARG A 284 -0.58 -2.68 4.82
CA ARG A 284 -0.39 -3.31 3.50
C ARG A 284 -1.70 -3.58 2.77
N ILE A 285 -2.74 -4.02 3.49
CA ILE A 285 -4.09 -4.14 2.92
C ILE A 285 -4.63 -2.78 2.49
N SER A 286 -4.48 -1.75 3.34
CA SER A 286 -4.91 -0.38 3.04
C SER A 286 -4.19 0.18 1.81
N ALA A 287 -2.91 -0.11 1.60
CA ALA A 287 -2.17 0.32 0.40
C ALA A 287 -2.77 -0.26 -0.89
N VAL A 288 -3.15 -1.54 -0.87
CA VAL A 288 -3.79 -2.20 -2.03
C VAL A 288 -5.20 -1.68 -2.26
N LEU A 289 -5.98 -1.47 -1.20
CA LEU A 289 -7.32 -0.89 -1.31
C LEU A 289 -7.27 0.57 -1.77
N ALA A 290 -6.28 1.35 -1.32
CA ALA A 290 -6.13 2.75 -1.73
C ALA A 290 -5.74 2.85 -3.21
N LEU A 291 -4.92 1.92 -3.70
CA LEU A 291 -4.62 1.82 -5.13
C LEU A 291 -5.90 1.52 -5.93
N ALA A 292 -6.73 0.60 -5.44
CA ALA A 292 -7.99 0.29 -6.09
C ALA A 292 -8.96 1.49 -6.07
N GLU A 293 -9.05 2.21 -4.96
CA GLU A 293 -9.84 3.43 -4.84
C GLU A 293 -9.41 4.49 -5.85
N GLN A 294 -8.10 4.74 -5.97
CA GLN A 294 -7.57 5.72 -6.91
C GLN A 294 -7.80 5.39 -8.37
N ILE A 295 -7.63 4.11 -8.74
CA ILE A 295 -7.96 3.66 -10.10
C ILE A 295 -9.45 3.86 -10.41
N ASN A 296 -10.30 3.96 -9.38
CA ASN A 296 -11.72 4.26 -9.52
C ASN A 296 -12.07 5.75 -9.24
N GLY A 297 -11.06 6.62 -9.11
CA GLY A 297 -11.19 8.08 -9.00
C GLY A 297 -11.41 8.60 -7.58
N GLY A 298 -11.27 7.78 -6.55
CA GLY A 298 -11.28 8.22 -5.14
C GLY A 298 -9.87 8.48 -4.61
N SER A 299 -9.77 9.11 -3.44
CA SER A 299 -8.49 9.28 -2.75
C SER A 299 -8.69 9.56 -1.25
N GLY A 300 -7.67 9.25 -0.45
CA GLY A 300 -7.71 9.53 0.98
C GLY A 300 -6.39 9.31 1.73
N SER A 301 -6.41 9.68 3.00
CA SER A 301 -5.28 9.49 3.92
C SER A 301 -5.59 8.37 4.90
N TYR A 302 -4.86 7.26 4.80
CA TYR A 302 -5.12 6.03 5.53
C TYR A 302 -3.99 5.62 6.47
N GLY A 303 -4.34 4.97 7.57
CA GLY A 303 -3.38 4.37 8.48
C GLY A 303 -3.69 4.65 9.94
N SER A 304 -2.67 4.57 10.78
CA SER A 304 -2.78 4.71 12.25
C SER A 304 -2.21 6.01 12.80
N ALA A 305 -1.52 6.81 11.98
CA ALA A 305 -1.01 8.10 12.40
C ALA A 305 -2.14 9.11 12.64
N ASP A 306 -1.92 10.10 13.52
CA ASP A 306 -2.93 11.10 13.91
C ASP A 306 -3.43 11.96 12.74
N ASN A 307 -2.65 12.07 11.67
CA ASN A 307 -3.01 12.79 10.44
C ASN A 307 -3.70 11.90 9.38
N ALA A 308 -4.05 10.65 9.71
CA ALA A 308 -4.90 9.81 8.88
C ALA A 308 -6.39 10.16 9.05
N GLN A 309 -7.15 10.05 7.97
CA GLN A 309 -8.60 10.29 7.95
C GLN A 309 -9.39 9.03 8.34
N ALA A 310 -8.86 7.85 8.01
CA ALA A 310 -9.45 6.55 8.30
C ALA A 310 -8.37 5.46 8.42
N PRO A 311 -8.62 4.32 9.06
CA PRO A 311 -7.66 3.22 9.12
C PRO A 311 -7.43 2.53 7.76
N ALA A 312 -8.45 2.52 6.90
CA ALA A 312 -8.42 1.91 5.57
C ALA A 312 -9.51 2.52 4.67
N PRO A 313 -9.37 2.45 3.33
CA PRO A 313 -10.45 2.76 2.40
C PRO A 313 -11.64 1.81 2.59
N GLU A 314 -12.84 2.28 2.28
CA GLU A 314 -14.00 1.40 2.17
C GLU A 314 -13.89 0.52 0.92
N ARG A 315 -14.35 -0.73 1.01
CA ARG A 315 -14.40 -1.61 -0.15
C ARG A 315 -15.58 -1.20 -1.03
N GLY A 316 -15.27 -0.66 -2.21
CA GLY A 316 -16.23 -0.38 -3.28
C GLY A 316 -16.81 -1.63 -3.94
#